data_AF-A0A7Y7L8E0-F1
#
_entry.id   AF-A0A7Y7L8E0-F1
#
_cell.length_a   1.000
_cell.length_b   1.000
_cell.length_c   1.000
_cell.angle_alpha   90.00
_cell.angle_beta   90.00
_cell.angle_gamma   90.00
#
_symmetry.space_group_name_H-M   'P 1'
#
loop_
_entity.id
_entity.type
_entity.pdbx_description
1 polymer ?
#
loop_
_entity_poly.entity_id
_entity_poly.type
_entity_poly.pdbx_seq_one_letter_code
_entity_poly.pdbx_strand_id
1 'polypeptide(L)'
;MRNQIEAIVQTLNGNLAFAYGTQAELNTLADDISFPCVFLYPLQPIEVSPQVNGSVDNTFTVYMEFLFKTDFGQFTAENETYISQALQMANQFVVKASKYREGEGRYFRVKAGQKAKCVPVYNKFDVNTTGIGLTIALSAMYFDAF
;
A
#
# COMPACT_ATOMS: atom_id res chain seq x y z
N MET A 1 -3.62 3.04 11.46
CA MET A 1 -3.01 3.19 10.11
C MET A 1 -3.41 2.04 9.18
N ARG A 2 -3.10 0.79 9.53
CA ARG A 2 -3.55 -0.40 8.78
C ARG A 2 -5.02 -0.33 8.35
N ASN A 3 -5.95 -0.17 9.30
CA ASN A 3 -7.40 -0.18 9.00
C ASN A 3 -7.82 0.93 8.02
N GLN A 4 -7.15 2.10 8.07
CA GLN A 4 -7.42 3.20 7.14
C GLN A 4 -6.86 2.90 5.73
N ILE A 5 -5.67 2.28 5.65
CA ILE A 5 -5.10 1.80 4.38
C ILE A 5 -6.03 0.75 3.78
N GLU A 6 -6.47 -0.22 4.59
CA GLU A 6 -7.43 -1.26 4.18
C GLU A 6 -8.73 -0.65 3.68
N ALA A 7 -9.32 0.30 4.41
CA ALA A 7 -10.53 1.01 3.99
C ALA A 7 -10.35 1.70 2.62
N ILE A 8 -9.20 2.31 2.35
CA ILE A 8 -8.90 2.91 1.04
C ILE A 8 -8.78 1.82 -0.02
N VAL A 9 -8.04 0.73 0.26
CA VAL A 9 -7.84 -0.41 -0.65
C VAL A 9 -9.17 -1.00 -1.10
N GLN A 10 -10.11 -1.20 -0.16
CA GLN A 10 -11.44 -1.73 -0.45
C GLN A 10 -12.26 -0.83 -1.39
N THR A 11 -11.87 0.44 -1.57
CA THR A 11 -12.53 1.32 -2.53
C THR A 11 -11.90 1.31 -3.93
N LEU A 12 -10.72 0.72 -4.14
CA LEU A 12 -9.98 0.82 -5.42
C LEU A 12 -10.63 -0.01 -6.52
N ASN A 13 -11.02 -1.24 -6.17
CA ASN A 13 -11.75 -2.13 -7.03
C ASN A 13 -12.55 -3.06 -6.11
N GLY A 14 -13.85 -3.25 -6.38
CA GLY A 14 -14.85 -3.67 -5.38
C GLY A 14 -14.70 -5.07 -4.76
N ASN A 15 -13.57 -5.76 -4.94
CA ASN A 15 -13.25 -7.06 -4.34
C ASN A 15 -11.72 -7.32 -4.29
N LEU A 16 -10.91 -6.35 -3.83
CA LEU A 16 -9.49 -6.59 -3.56
C LEU A 16 -9.31 -7.26 -2.20
N ALA A 17 -8.67 -8.43 -2.18
CA ALA A 17 -8.26 -8.99 -0.90
C ALA A 17 -7.12 -8.16 -0.30
N PHE A 18 -7.07 -8.09 1.03
CA PHE A 18 -6.06 -7.32 1.75
C PHE A 18 -5.43 -8.19 2.84
N ALA A 19 -4.11 -8.21 2.93
CA ALA A 19 -3.39 -8.89 3.99
C ALA A 19 -2.26 -8.00 4.54
N TYR A 20 -1.99 -8.15 5.84
CA TYR A 20 -0.96 -7.43 6.55
C TYR A 20 -0.08 -8.40 7.33
N GLY A 21 1.23 -8.34 7.11
CA GLY A 21 2.18 -9.21 7.80
C GLY A 21 3.58 -9.07 7.27
N THR A 22 4.52 -9.74 7.93
CA THR A 22 5.88 -9.96 7.42
C THR A 22 5.86 -10.73 6.10
N GLN A 23 6.97 -10.71 5.35
CA GLN A 23 7.05 -11.48 4.10
C GLN A 23 6.77 -12.97 4.30
N ALA A 24 7.20 -13.56 5.43
CA ALA A 24 6.97 -14.98 5.71
C ALA A 24 5.48 -15.28 5.96
N GLU A 25 4.81 -14.46 6.76
CA GLU A 25 3.36 -14.60 7.03
C GLU A 25 2.54 -14.40 5.76
N LEU A 26 2.87 -13.38 4.97
CA LEU A 26 2.19 -13.09 3.70
C LEU A 26 2.43 -14.21 2.68
N ASN A 27 3.60 -14.83 2.68
CA ASN A 27 3.87 -15.98 1.82
C ASN A 27 2.95 -17.16 2.15
N THR A 28 2.75 -17.48 3.43
CA THR A 28 1.79 -18.50 3.84
C THR A 28 0.36 -18.15 3.47
N LEU A 29 -0.03 -16.87 3.58
CA LEU A 29 -1.38 -16.41 3.22
C LEU A 29 -1.62 -16.35 1.70
N ALA A 30 -0.56 -16.25 0.90
CA ALA A 30 -0.68 -16.07 -0.55
C ALA A 30 -1.32 -17.26 -1.26
N ASP A 31 -1.23 -18.46 -0.69
CA ASP A 31 -1.85 -19.67 -1.24
C ASP A 31 -3.38 -19.66 -1.10
N ASP A 32 -3.90 -19.09 -0.01
CA ASP A 32 -5.32 -19.14 0.35
C ASP A 32 -6.09 -17.85 -0.01
N ILE A 33 -5.38 -16.76 -0.33
CA ILE A 33 -6.00 -15.47 -0.59
C ILE A 33 -6.56 -15.36 -2.03
N SER A 34 -7.65 -14.61 -2.17
CA SER A 34 -8.21 -14.27 -3.47
C SER A 34 -7.39 -13.17 -4.16
N PHE A 35 -7.03 -13.38 -5.42
CA PHE A 35 -6.40 -12.36 -6.26
C PHE A 35 -7.44 -11.65 -7.15
N PRO A 36 -7.26 -10.37 -7.51
CA PRO A 36 -6.14 -9.50 -7.14
C PRO A 36 -6.15 -9.11 -5.65
N CYS A 37 -4.94 -8.95 -5.08
CA CYS A 37 -4.79 -8.65 -3.66
C CYS A 37 -3.79 -7.51 -3.43
N VAL A 38 -3.85 -6.93 -2.22
CA VAL A 38 -2.89 -5.94 -1.72
C VAL A 38 -2.26 -6.45 -0.44
N PHE A 39 -0.95 -6.58 -0.46
CA PHE A 39 -0.17 -6.93 0.71
C PHE A 39 0.46 -5.69 1.32
N LEU A 40 0.25 -5.48 2.61
CA LEU A 40 0.83 -4.41 3.40
C LEU A 40 1.90 -4.99 4.32
N TYR A 41 3.13 -4.49 4.19
CA TYR A 41 4.24 -4.89 5.06
C TYR A 41 4.24 -4.06 6.34
N PRO A 42 4.88 -4.56 7.43
CA PRO A 42 4.99 -3.81 8.67
C PRO A 42 5.66 -2.47 8.42
N LEU A 43 5.13 -1.44 9.08
CA LEU A 43 5.65 -0.07 8.96
C LEU A 43 7.09 -0.04 9.45
N GLN A 44 7.97 0.61 8.69
CA GLN A 44 9.30 0.95 9.20
C GLN A 44 9.19 1.86 10.43
N PRO A 45 10.23 1.94 11.29
CA PRO A 45 10.19 2.75 12.50
C PRO A 45 9.72 4.18 12.23
N ILE A 46 8.93 4.74 13.15
CA ILE A 46 8.42 6.10 13.04
C ILE A 46 9.61 7.07 13.09
N GLU A 47 9.81 7.83 12.02
CA GLU A 47 10.72 8.97 12.06
C GLU A 47 9.99 10.13 12.76
N VAL A 48 10.36 10.36 14.02
CA VAL A 48 9.87 11.51 14.79
C VAL A 48 10.73 12.71 14.43
N SER A 49 10.13 13.71 13.79
CA SER A 49 10.79 15.01 13.58
C SER A 49 10.36 15.97 14.68
N PRO A 50 11.25 16.37 15.61
CA PRO A 50 10.93 17.40 16.59
C PRO A 50 10.83 18.75 15.85
N GLN A 51 9.62 19.27 15.66
CA GLN A 51 9.43 20.66 15.23
C GLN A 51 9.34 21.61 16.43
N VAL A 52 9.86 22.82 16.25
CA VAL A 52 9.99 23.87 17.27
C VAL A 52 8.63 24.44 17.74
N ASN A 53 7.52 24.12 17.05
CA ASN A 53 6.19 24.69 17.31
C ASN A 53 5.19 23.71 17.95
N GLY A 54 5.64 22.61 18.57
CA GLY A 54 4.78 21.73 19.36
C GLY A 54 3.92 20.72 18.59
N SER A 55 3.88 20.78 17.26
CA SER A 55 3.26 19.73 16.43
C SER A 55 4.28 18.63 16.12
N VAL A 56 4.06 17.43 16.65
CA VAL A 56 4.83 16.23 16.30
C VAL A 56 4.29 15.67 14.99
N ASP A 57 5.01 15.88 13.88
CA ASP A 57 4.69 15.26 12.60
C ASP A 57 5.17 13.81 12.56
N ASN A 58 4.26 12.87 12.79
CA ASN A 58 4.56 11.44 12.63
C ASN A 58 4.47 11.05 11.15
N THR A 59 5.64 10.86 10.53
CA THR A 59 5.75 10.34 9.15
C THR A 59 5.99 8.84 9.19
N PHE A 60 5.27 8.10 8.36
CA PHE A 60 5.36 6.65 8.23
C PHE A 60 5.66 6.28 6.79
N THR A 61 6.73 5.52 6.57
CA THR A 61 6.99 4.92 5.26
C THR A 61 6.28 3.59 5.19
N VAL A 62 5.40 3.47 4.21
CA VAL A 62 4.60 2.30 3.94
C VAL A 62 5.11 1.61 2.69
N TYR A 63 5.19 0.29 2.73
CA TYR A 63 5.38 -0.55 1.56
C TYR A 63 4.17 -1.45 1.35
N MET A 64 3.60 -1.38 0.15
CA MET A 64 2.48 -2.21 -0.28
C MET A 64 2.79 -2.89 -1.60
N GLU A 65 2.28 -4.09 -1.83
CA GLU A 65 2.34 -4.77 -3.11
C GLU A 65 0.94 -5.03 -3.65
N PHE A 66 0.68 -4.57 -4.87
CA PHE A 66 -0.56 -4.81 -5.62
C PHE A 66 -0.30 -5.97 -6.58
N LEU A 67 -0.90 -7.13 -6.31
CA LEU A 67 -0.51 -8.40 -6.90
C LEU A 67 -1.66 -9.06 -7.66
N PHE A 68 -1.30 -9.70 -8.76
CA PHE A 68 -2.12 -10.65 -9.51
C PHE A 68 -1.46 -12.02 -9.46
N LYS A 69 -2.28 -13.06 -9.42
CA LYS A 69 -1.81 -14.44 -9.59
C LYS A 69 -1.52 -14.69 -11.06
N THR A 70 -0.42 -15.37 -11.35
CA THR A 70 0.01 -15.72 -12.70
C THR A 70 0.12 -17.23 -12.83
N ASP A 71 0.02 -17.72 -14.06
CA ASP A 71 0.18 -19.14 -14.35
C ASP A 71 1.66 -19.51 -14.49
N PHE A 72 1.98 -20.78 -14.23
CA PHE A 72 3.33 -21.28 -14.44
C PHE A 72 3.72 -21.22 -15.93
N GLY A 73 4.85 -20.60 -16.24
CA GLY A 73 5.35 -20.48 -17.61
C GLY A 73 4.79 -19.31 -18.42
N GLN A 74 4.05 -18.38 -17.77
CA GLN A 74 3.51 -17.19 -18.42
C GLN A 74 4.62 -16.27 -18.97
N PHE A 75 4.48 -15.81 -20.21
CA PHE A 75 5.53 -15.04 -20.90
C PHE A 75 5.59 -13.58 -20.41
N THR A 76 6.74 -12.92 -20.58
CA THR A 76 6.98 -11.54 -20.13
C THR A 76 5.94 -10.53 -20.62
N ALA A 77 5.42 -10.70 -21.84
CA ALA A 77 4.42 -9.79 -22.42
C ALA A 77 3.05 -9.85 -21.71
N GLU A 78 2.66 -11.01 -21.20
CA GLU A 78 1.38 -11.19 -20.50
C GLU A 78 1.45 -10.57 -19.10
N ASN A 79 2.64 -10.61 -18.47
CA ASN A 79 2.93 -9.94 -17.21
C ASN A 79 2.83 -8.40 -17.30
N GLU A 80 3.08 -7.79 -18.47
CA GLU A 80 2.98 -6.33 -18.65
C GLU A 80 1.55 -5.82 -18.46
N THR A 81 0.55 -6.64 -18.79
CA THR A 81 -0.86 -6.29 -18.56
C THR A 81 -1.15 -6.19 -17.07
N TYR A 82 -0.73 -7.18 -16.28
CA TYR A 82 -0.92 -7.16 -14.82
C TYR A 82 -0.13 -6.03 -14.15
N ILE A 83 1.08 -5.74 -14.63
CA ILE A 83 1.87 -4.60 -14.15
C ILE A 83 1.14 -3.29 -14.39
N SER A 84 0.56 -3.10 -15.59
CA SER A 84 -0.16 -1.89 -15.94
C SER A 84 -1.42 -1.71 -15.09
N GLN A 85 -2.16 -2.80 -14.85
CA GLN A 85 -3.33 -2.81 -13.97
C GLN A 85 -2.94 -2.54 -12.50
N ALA A 86 -1.88 -3.18 -12.00
CA ALA A 86 -1.35 -2.96 -10.66
C ALA A 86 -0.86 -1.53 -10.46
N LEU A 87 -0.21 -0.94 -11.47
CA LEU A 87 0.24 0.45 -11.46
C LEU A 87 -0.95 1.40 -11.41
N GLN A 88 -2.02 1.13 -12.15
CA GLN A 88 -3.25 1.92 -12.09
C GLN A 88 -3.88 1.86 -10.70
N MET A 89 -3.94 0.67 -10.07
CA MET A 89 -4.44 0.52 -8.70
C MET A 89 -3.57 1.27 -7.67
N ALA A 90 -2.25 1.17 -7.79
CA ALA A 90 -1.32 1.92 -6.94
C ALA A 90 -1.53 3.44 -7.08
N ASN A 91 -1.68 3.94 -8.31
CA ASN A 91 -1.94 5.36 -8.55
C ASN A 91 -3.29 5.80 -7.96
N GLN A 92 -4.34 4.99 -8.12
CA GLN A 92 -5.63 5.26 -7.50
C GLN A 92 -5.52 5.30 -5.97
N PHE A 93 -4.74 4.39 -5.37
CA PHE A 93 -4.47 4.40 -3.94
C PHE A 93 -3.85 5.72 -3.51
N VAL A 94 -2.80 6.19 -4.19
CA VAL A 94 -2.14 7.47 -3.86
C VAL A 94 -3.13 8.63 -3.90
N VAL A 95 -3.97 8.70 -4.94
CA VAL A 95 -4.98 9.76 -5.08
C VAL A 95 -6.01 9.69 -3.97
N LYS A 96 -6.54 8.50 -3.67
CA LYS A 96 -7.57 8.33 -2.63
C LYS A 96 -7.00 8.56 -1.24
N ALA A 97 -5.80 8.07 -0.95
CA ALA A 97 -5.10 8.32 0.30
C ALA A 97 -4.87 9.80 0.56
N SER A 98 -4.62 10.60 -0.49
CA SER A 98 -4.47 12.06 -0.36
C SER A 98 -5.76 12.79 0.02
N LYS A 99 -6.92 12.18 -0.22
CA LYS A 99 -8.27 12.74 0.00
C LYS A 99 -9.01 12.06 1.16
N TYR A 100 -8.50 10.95 1.68
CA TYR A 100 -9.17 10.16 2.69
C TYR A 100 -9.29 10.94 4.01
N ARG A 101 -10.48 10.85 4.62
CA ARG A 101 -10.86 11.48 5.88
C ARG A 101 -11.68 10.45 6.66
N GLU A 102 -11.20 10.03 7.83
CA GLU A 102 -11.95 9.14 8.72
C GLU A 102 -12.43 9.93 9.95
N GLY A 103 -13.73 10.22 10.01
CA GLY A 103 -14.35 10.95 11.12
C GLY A 103 -13.78 12.34 11.36
N GLU A 104 -13.90 12.83 12.60
CA GLU A 104 -13.54 14.22 12.99
C GLU A 104 -12.06 14.46 13.29
N GLY A 105 -11.16 13.47 13.22
CA GLY A 105 -9.85 13.64 13.89
C GLY A 105 -8.60 13.10 13.22
N ARG A 106 -8.69 12.16 12.27
CA ARG A 106 -7.49 11.49 11.72
C ARG A 106 -7.53 11.37 10.21
N TYR A 107 -6.52 11.93 9.56
CA TYR A 107 -6.32 11.75 8.14
C TYR A 107 -4.84 11.62 7.78
N PHE A 108 -4.59 11.02 6.61
CA PHE A 108 -3.27 10.99 6.04
C PHE A 108 -3.07 12.12 5.06
N ARG A 109 -1.85 12.65 5.06
CA ARG A 109 -1.34 13.44 3.95
C ARG A 109 -0.16 12.70 3.35
N VAL A 110 -0.19 12.50 2.04
CA VAL A 110 1.03 12.09 1.31
C VAL A 110 2.05 13.20 1.51
N LYS A 111 3.20 12.89 2.10
CA LYS A 111 4.19 13.90 2.47
C LYS A 111 4.71 14.61 1.21
N ALA A 112 4.58 15.93 1.17
CA ALA A 112 5.07 16.72 0.06
C ALA A 112 6.61 16.60 -0.03
N GLY A 113 7.15 16.36 -1.23
CA GLY A 113 8.59 16.26 -1.48
C GLY A 113 9.19 14.85 -1.41
N GLN A 114 8.52 13.87 -0.81
CA GLN A 114 8.91 12.46 -0.95
C GLN A 114 8.08 11.79 -2.05
N LYS A 115 8.76 11.38 -3.12
CA LYS A 115 8.11 10.75 -4.27
C LYS A 115 7.65 9.34 -3.89
N ALA A 116 6.37 9.04 -4.15
CA ALA A 116 5.92 7.66 -4.20
C ALA A 116 6.74 6.89 -5.26
N LYS A 117 7.20 5.69 -4.93
CA LYS A 117 7.99 4.85 -5.82
C LYS A 117 7.20 3.59 -6.15
N CYS A 118 6.93 3.38 -7.43
CA CYS A 118 6.36 2.13 -7.95
C CYS A 118 7.45 1.31 -8.62
N VAL A 119 7.60 0.04 -8.24
CA VAL A 119 8.58 -0.89 -8.83
C VAL A 119 7.86 -2.18 -9.19
N PRO A 120 8.06 -2.74 -10.39
CA PRO A 120 7.54 -4.06 -10.75
C PRO A 120 8.02 -5.14 -9.77
N VAL A 121 7.13 -6.08 -9.47
CA VAL A 121 7.41 -7.22 -8.58
C VAL A 121 7.00 -8.49 -9.31
N TYR A 122 7.88 -9.49 -9.25
CA TYR A 122 7.70 -10.78 -9.92
C TYR A 122 8.05 -11.90 -8.95
N ASN A 123 7.17 -12.91 -8.87
CA ASN A 123 7.36 -14.20 -8.20
C ASN A 123 8.15 -14.12 -6.87
N LYS A 124 7.66 -13.28 -5.95
CA LYS A 124 8.23 -13.15 -4.61
C LYS A 124 7.73 -14.20 -3.62
N PHE A 125 6.62 -14.85 -3.94
CA PHE A 125 5.94 -15.82 -3.11
C PHE A 125 6.02 -17.20 -3.75
N ASP A 126 5.71 -18.23 -2.97
CA ASP A 126 5.66 -19.61 -3.47
C ASP A 126 4.59 -19.76 -4.57
N VAL A 127 3.50 -19.00 -4.47
CA VAL A 127 2.56 -18.79 -5.57
C VAL A 127 3.12 -17.79 -6.58
N ASN A 128 2.99 -18.10 -7.87
CA ASN A 128 3.40 -17.20 -8.94
C ASN A 128 2.53 -15.93 -8.92
N THR A 129 3.20 -14.77 -8.81
CA THR A 129 2.54 -13.48 -8.74
C THR A 129 3.30 -12.43 -9.55
N THR A 130 2.57 -11.52 -10.17
CA THR A 130 3.12 -10.34 -10.83
C THR A 130 2.37 -9.10 -10.36
N GLY A 131 3.08 -7.99 -10.20
CA GLY A 131 2.44 -6.76 -9.73
C GLY A 131 3.34 -5.55 -9.57
N ILE A 132 2.92 -4.63 -8.71
CA ILE A 132 3.63 -3.38 -8.40
C ILE A 132 3.79 -3.21 -6.89
N GLY A 133 5.03 -2.98 -6.47
CA GLY A 133 5.37 -2.53 -5.14
C GLY A 133 5.34 -1.00 -5.06
N LEU A 134 4.53 -0.46 -4.17
CA LEU A 134 4.40 0.96 -3.86
C LEU A 134 5.07 1.27 -2.53
N THR A 135 6.12 2.09 -2.57
CA THR A 135 6.68 2.75 -1.37
C THR A 135 6.16 4.18 -1.31
N ILE A 136 5.51 4.56 -0.20
CA ILE A 136 4.95 5.90 0.01
C ILE A 136 5.11 6.35 1.45
N ALA A 137 5.39 7.64 1.65
CA ALA A 137 5.39 8.26 2.96
C ALA A 137 4.06 8.94 3.27
N LEU A 138 3.45 8.54 4.38
CA LEU A 138 2.19 9.07 4.89
C LEU A 138 2.45 9.81 6.20
N SER A 139 1.98 11.04 6.30
CA SER A 139 1.97 11.80 7.56
C SER A 139 0.61 11.67 8.21
N ALA A 140 0.59 11.26 9.48
CA ALA A 140 -0.63 11.30 10.29
C ALA A 140 -0.83 12.73 10.80
N MET A 141 -2.00 13.32 10.53
CA MET A 141 -2.38 14.62 11.08
C MET A 141 -3.51 14.41 12.09
N TYR A 142 -3.39 15.07 13.24
CA TYR A 142 -4.43 15.16 14.26
C TYR A 142 -5.09 16.54 14.15
N PHE A 143 -6.42 16.59 14.18
CA PHE A 143 -7.11 17.85 14.51
C PHE A 143 -7.08 18.00 16.03
N ASP A 144 -6.42 19.03 16.54
CA ASP A 144 -6.75 19.55 17.86
C ASP A 144 -8.06 20.33 17.70
N ALA A 145 -9.17 19.75 18.16
CA ALA A 145 -10.38 20.50 18.40
C ALA A 145 -10.11 21.41 19.61
N PHE A 146 -9.84 22.69 19.35
CA PHE A 146 -9.84 23.74 20.37
C PHE A 146 -11.28 24.17 20.67
#